data_AF-A0A068UIX4-F1
#
_entry.id   AF-A0A068UIX4-F1
#
_cell.length_a   1.000
_cell.length_b   1.000
_cell.length_c   1.000
_cell.angle_alpha   90.00
_cell.angle_beta   90.00
_cell.angle_gamma   90.00
#
_symmetry.space_group_name_H-M   'P 1'
#
loop_
_entity.id
_entity.type
_entity.pdbx_description
1 polymer ?
#
loop_
_entity_poly.entity_id
_entity_poly.type
_entity_poly.pdbx_seq_one_letter_code
_entity_poly.pdbx_strand_id
1 'polypeptide(L)'
;MGMGFNDYKETNLPALKDLEEKVVTPPVQPGEFQSKEKLWSKQARIKKEVCVTAEELLAKKQEQSLEVVQKVFDMRGPQVRVLTSLENLNAEEKTRENDVPMPELQHNIKLIVDLAELDIQKMDRDLKTERETSYALPLFIRVFQGWESWNPLQNPTYGREMVSQWKSLLQEDSLNFSDGASPYEQLIMEVVFPAVRISGTNTWQARYPEPMLRFLDSWEKLLPTTIVQTILDTIVMPKLSAAVDYWDPRRETIPIHSWVHPWLPLLGHRLEFCYHTIRDRLESVLHAWHPNDMSTYYVLSPWKTVFDSASWEKLTVRHIIPKLLTVMHEFQIHPANQKLDQFYWVWTWVTAIPIHHMIHIMDIFFNKWQEVLYHWLCSSANFEEVRKWYSGWKDLLPPELLANQHIFHRLNVGLDMMNQAVEGMEVVQPGLRENISYLKVCEQTQFEKAAAQAQERASQLQGSSGLEMSLKEVIEVHAQQNCLLFKPKAGRMQDGYQIYGFGNINVVIDSLNRKVFAQIDDRWSLVSLEQLLELHNHSGVKQH
;
A
#
# COMPACT_ATOMS: atom_id res chain seq x y z
N MET A 1 -57.25 39.90 29.57
CA MET A 1 -57.47 40.81 28.44
C MET A 1 -56.16 41.48 28.10
N GLY A 2 -55.76 41.49 26.82
CA GLY A 2 -54.74 42.39 26.28
C GLY A 2 -53.47 41.73 25.75
N MET A 3 -53.49 41.32 24.47
CA MET A 3 -52.30 41.18 23.62
C MET A 3 -51.72 42.56 23.29
N GLY A 4 -50.42 42.65 22.97
CA GLY A 4 -49.82 43.82 22.33
C GLY A 4 -48.39 43.56 21.82
N PHE A 5 -48.20 43.70 20.51
CA PHE A 5 -47.01 43.40 19.69
C PHE A 5 -46.04 44.60 19.56
N ASN A 6 -44.78 44.28 19.20
CA ASN A 6 -43.72 45.03 18.49
C ASN A 6 -43.00 46.24 19.12
N ASP A 7 -41.66 46.15 19.19
CA ASP A 7 -40.71 46.92 18.34
C ASP A 7 -39.24 46.55 18.65
N TYR A 8 -38.51 46.02 17.65
CA TYR A 8 -37.08 45.71 17.74
C TYR A 8 -36.28 46.71 16.88
N LYS A 9 -35.26 47.33 17.48
CA LYS A 9 -34.28 48.22 16.82
C LYS A 9 -32.95 47.49 16.63
N GLU A 10 -32.41 47.59 15.42
CA GLU A 10 -31.04 47.19 15.06
C GLU A 10 -29.98 48.06 15.75
N THR A 11 -28.90 47.43 16.23
CA THR A 11 -27.64 48.10 16.55
C THR A 11 -26.44 47.25 16.15
N ASN A 12 -25.62 47.81 15.26
CA ASN A 12 -24.30 47.36 14.84
C ASN A 12 -23.26 47.42 15.98
N LEU A 13 -22.25 46.56 15.90
CA LEU A 13 -21.03 46.54 16.72
C LEU A 13 -19.83 46.06 15.85
N PRO A 14 -18.56 46.34 16.21
CA PRO A 14 -17.74 47.35 15.51
C PRO A 14 -16.44 46.81 14.86
N ALA A 15 -15.80 47.67 14.06
CA ALA A 15 -14.45 47.48 13.50
C ALA A 15 -13.34 48.00 14.44
N LEU A 16 -12.17 47.34 14.46
CA LEU A 16 -10.90 47.91 14.94
C LEU A 16 -9.65 47.18 14.36
N LYS A 17 -8.98 47.91 13.43
CA LYS A 17 -7.53 48.16 13.22
C LYS A 17 -6.49 47.06 12.92
N ASP A 18 -5.76 47.36 11.85
CA ASP A 18 -4.49 46.81 11.33
C ASP A 18 -3.27 47.00 12.25
N LEU A 19 -2.24 46.15 12.05
CA LEU A 19 -0.81 46.52 11.94
C LEU A 19 -0.01 45.36 11.28
N GLU A 20 0.81 45.71 10.27
CA GLU A 20 1.66 44.86 9.42
C GLU A 20 2.95 44.34 10.11
N GLU A 21 3.49 43.18 9.67
CA GLU A 21 4.91 43.02 9.28
C GLU A 21 5.26 41.66 8.58
N LYS A 22 5.64 41.76 7.30
CA LYS A 22 6.82 41.19 6.56
C LYS A 22 7.26 39.69 6.61
N VAL A 23 7.45 39.17 5.38
CA VAL A 23 8.65 38.48 4.79
C VAL A 23 8.66 36.95 4.56
N VAL A 24 8.57 36.60 3.25
CA VAL A 24 9.44 35.72 2.41
C VAL A 24 9.45 34.19 2.59
N THR A 25 9.12 33.51 1.47
CA THR A 25 9.38 32.10 1.11
C THR A 25 10.64 31.95 0.22
N PRO A 26 11.37 30.82 0.30
CA PRO A 26 11.56 29.91 -0.87
C PRO A 26 11.87 28.42 -0.44
N PRO A 27 12.30 27.45 -1.29
CA PRO A 27 11.97 27.08 -2.69
C PRO A 27 11.81 25.54 -2.97
N VAL A 28 11.54 25.21 -4.26
CA VAL A 28 11.98 24.04 -5.10
C VAL A 28 10.97 22.92 -5.48
N GLN A 29 10.51 23.03 -6.75
CA GLN A 29 10.47 22.10 -7.92
C GLN A 29 10.06 20.61 -7.78
N PRO A 30 9.52 20.02 -8.88
CA PRO A 30 10.38 19.44 -9.93
C PRO A 30 10.09 19.96 -11.36
N GLY A 31 11.15 20.16 -12.14
CA GLY A 31 11.17 19.95 -13.60
C GLY A 31 11.36 18.44 -13.90
N GLU A 32 11.30 17.89 -15.12
CA GLU A 32 11.36 18.38 -16.49
C GLU A 32 10.92 17.20 -17.39
N PHE A 33 10.32 17.46 -18.56
CA PHE A 33 10.87 16.96 -19.82
C PHE A 33 10.35 17.81 -20.98
N GLN A 34 11.28 18.52 -21.62
CA GLN A 34 11.05 19.40 -22.74
C GLN A 34 11.03 18.66 -24.08
N SER A 35 10.01 19.02 -24.84
CA SER A 35 9.85 19.08 -26.30
C SER A 35 11.07 19.36 -27.19
N LYS A 36 11.10 18.74 -28.38
CA LYS A 36 11.54 19.26 -29.71
C LYS A 36 10.88 18.41 -30.81
N GLU A 37 10.41 18.82 -31.98
CA GLU A 37 10.28 20.07 -32.76
C GLU A 37 9.31 19.72 -33.92
N LYS A 38 8.23 20.47 -34.15
CA LYS A 38 8.06 21.54 -35.15
C LYS A 38 8.41 21.20 -36.63
N LEU A 39 7.35 21.00 -37.40
CA LEU A 39 7.20 21.45 -38.80
C LEU A 39 5.80 22.08 -38.81
N TRP A 40 5.51 23.37 -38.97
CA TRP A 40 6.03 24.46 -39.80
C TRP A 40 5.43 25.75 -39.19
N SER A 41 6.15 26.55 -38.40
CA SER A 41 6.94 27.74 -38.77
C SER A 41 6.25 28.71 -39.75
N LYS A 42 5.81 29.90 -39.26
CA LYS A 42 6.62 31.15 -39.30
C LYS A 42 5.87 32.41 -38.81
N GLN A 43 6.38 32.97 -37.71
CA GLN A 43 6.75 34.39 -37.49
C GLN A 43 5.66 35.47 -37.64
N ALA A 44 5.09 35.97 -36.53
CA ALA A 44 5.64 37.04 -35.66
C ALA A 44 5.49 38.46 -36.22
N ARG A 45 4.56 39.24 -35.61
CA ARG A 45 4.84 40.58 -35.06
C ARG A 45 3.59 41.11 -34.33
N ILE A 46 3.79 41.46 -33.07
CA ILE A 46 2.84 42.23 -32.27
C ILE A 46 2.57 43.56 -32.98
N LYS A 47 1.31 43.79 -33.35
CA LYS A 47 0.75 45.12 -33.59
C LYS A 47 -0.38 45.32 -32.59
N LYS A 48 -0.41 46.49 -31.95
CA LYS A 48 -1.54 46.95 -31.15
C LYS A 48 -2.82 46.80 -31.98
N GLU A 49 -3.69 45.87 -31.64
CA GLU A 49 -5.05 45.85 -32.18
C GLU A 49 -5.93 46.70 -31.27
N VAL A 50 -6.40 47.80 -31.85
CA VAL A 50 -7.48 48.62 -31.32
C VAL A 50 -8.69 47.71 -31.14
N CYS A 51 -9.25 47.66 -29.93
CA CYS A 51 -10.49 46.94 -29.69
C CYS A 51 -11.60 47.67 -30.47
N VAL A 52 -12.08 47.05 -31.55
CA VAL A 52 -13.25 47.50 -32.31
C VAL A 52 -14.48 47.26 -31.44
N THR A 53 -15.19 48.34 -31.13
CA THR A 53 -16.40 48.28 -30.31
C THR A 53 -17.54 47.58 -31.06
N ALA A 54 -18.46 46.95 -30.32
CA ALA A 54 -19.60 46.22 -30.86
C ALA A 54 -20.48 47.03 -31.85
N GLU A 55 -20.43 48.36 -31.76
CA GLU A 55 -21.15 49.29 -32.64
C GLU A 55 -20.57 49.36 -34.06
N GLU A 56 -19.25 49.21 -34.25
CA GLU A 56 -18.61 49.19 -35.58
C GLU A 56 -18.88 47.88 -36.34
N LEU A 57 -19.09 46.77 -35.62
CA LEU A 57 -19.50 45.48 -36.20
C LEU A 57 -20.97 45.48 -36.66
N LEU A 58 -21.84 46.21 -35.94
CA LEU A 58 -23.24 46.38 -36.33
C LEU A 58 -23.36 47.26 -37.59
N ALA A 59 -22.56 48.32 -37.72
CA ALA A 59 -22.54 49.16 -38.92
C ALA A 59 -22.07 48.40 -40.17
N LYS A 60 -21.05 47.52 -40.06
CA LYS A 60 -20.57 46.69 -41.18
C LYS A 60 -21.55 45.59 -41.62
N LYS A 61 -22.43 45.12 -40.73
CA LYS A 61 -23.45 44.10 -41.05
C LYS A 61 -24.67 44.71 -41.75
N GLN A 62 -24.85 46.04 -41.67
CA GLN A 62 -25.94 46.76 -42.32
C GLN A 62 -25.65 47.08 -43.81
N GLU A 63 -24.37 47.03 -44.23
CA GLU A 63 -23.95 47.30 -45.63
C GLU A 63 -23.74 46.04 -46.49
N GLN A 64 -23.89 44.83 -45.95
CA GLN A 64 -23.96 43.58 -46.74
C GLN A 64 -25.39 43.04 -46.80
N SER A 65 -26.28 43.83 -47.39
CA SER A 65 -27.54 43.35 -47.95
C SER A 65 -27.25 42.63 -49.28
N LEU A 66 -27.09 41.31 -49.23
CA LEU A 66 -27.21 40.49 -50.45
C LEU A 66 -28.09 39.26 -50.19
N GLU A 67 -29.11 39.17 -51.03
CA GLU A 67 -30.23 38.25 -51.07
C GLU A 67 -29.81 36.77 -51.08
N VAL A 68 -30.25 36.01 -50.06
CA VAL A 68 -30.53 34.58 -50.21
C VAL A 68 -31.90 34.31 -49.59
N VAL A 69 -32.94 34.39 -50.42
CA VAL A 69 -34.30 33.97 -50.05
C VAL A 69 -34.35 32.45 -50.09
N GLN A 70 -34.03 31.78 -48.98
CA GLN A 70 -34.33 30.36 -48.83
C GLN A 70 -35.74 30.21 -48.25
N LYS A 71 -36.71 29.80 -49.08
CA LYS A 71 -38.10 29.56 -48.64
C LYS A 71 -38.13 28.39 -47.66
N VAL A 72 -38.43 28.66 -46.39
CA VAL A 72 -38.66 27.64 -45.36
C VAL A 72 -40.17 27.38 -45.27
N PHE A 73 -40.59 26.13 -45.41
CA PHE A 73 -42.00 25.74 -45.31
C PHE A 73 -42.28 25.18 -43.90
N ASP A 74 -43.15 25.84 -43.13
CA ASP A 74 -43.58 25.35 -41.82
C ASP A 74 -44.83 24.47 -41.99
N MET A 75 -44.74 23.23 -41.50
CA MET A 75 -45.75 22.16 -41.63
C MET A 75 -46.40 21.81 -40.28
N ARG A 76 -46.13 22.57 -39.20
CA ARG A 76 -46.61 22.25 -37.84
C ARG A 76 -48.11 22.52 -37.60
N GLY A 77 -48.83 23.07 -38.58
CA GLY A 77 -50.27 23.33 -38.54
C GLY A 77 -51.04 22.70 -39.72
N PRO A 78 -52.38 22.75 -39.71
CA PRO A 78 -53.23 22.10 -40.73
C PRO A 78 -53.13 22.71 -42.15
N GLN A 79 -52.46 23.85 -42.32
CA GLN A 79 -52.10 24.41 -43.63
C GLN A 79 -50.62 24.82 -43.66
N VAL A 80 -49.96 24.55 -44.79
CA VAL A 80 -48.53 24.81 -45.00
C VAL A 80 -48.28 26.31 -45.21
N ARG A 81 -47.39 26.90 -44.41
CA ARG A 81 -47.02 28.33 -44.49
C ARG A 81 -45.59 28.49 -44.99
N VAL A 82 -45.35 29.46 -45.89
CA VAL A 82 -44.01 29.78 -46.42
C VAL A 82 -43.44 30.97 -45.66
N LEU A 83 -42.37 30.75 -44.90
CA LEU A 83 -41.70 31.78 -44.13
C LEU A 83 -40.47 32.29 -44.88
N THR A 84 -40.41 33.60 -45.09
CA THR A 84 -39.29 34.30 -45.73
C THR A 84 -38.37 35.01 -44.73
N SER A 85 -38.73 35.03 -43.43
CA SER A 85 -37.90 35.49 -42.30
C SER A 85 -38.14 34.61 -41.07
N LEU A 86 -37.08 34.30 -40.31
CA LEU A 86 -37.11 33.46 -39.11
C LEU A 86 -37.68 34.17 -37.86
N GLU A 87 -37.96 35.48 -37.95
CA GLU A 87 -38.32 36.32 -36.80
C GLU A 87 -39.71 36.01 -36.22
N ASN A 88 -40.61 35.39 -37.00
CA ASN A 88 -42.01 35.15 -36.61
C ASN A 88 -42.36 33.67 -36.38
N LEU A 89 -41.37 32.78 -36.30
CA LEU A 89 -41.60 31.32 -36.15
C LEU A 89 -42.38 30.93 -34.88
N ASN A 90 -42.16 31.64 -33.77
CA ASN A 90 -42.84 31.41 -32.50
C ASN A 90 -43.87 32.50 -32.18
N ALA A 91 -44.25 33.34 -33.14
CA ALA A 91 -45.17 34.46 -32.88
C ALA A 91 -46.54 33.96 -32.40
N GLU A 92 -47.07 32.89 -33.00
CA GLU A 92 -48.33 32.25 -32.55
C GLU A 92 -48.21 31.62 -31.15
N GLU A 93 -47.07 31.03 -30.81
CA GLU A 93 -46.84 30.41 -29.50
C GLU A 93 -46.62 31.47 -28.41
N LYS A 94 -45.91 32.56 -28.72
CA LYS A 94 -45.79 33.76 -27.88
C LYS A 94 -47.11 34.49 -27.70
N THR A 95 -47.97 34.61 -28.71
CA THR A 95 -49.31 35.20 -28.52
C THR A 95 -50.17 34.33 -27.63
N ARG A 96 -50.07 32.99 -27.74
CA ARG A 96 -50.77 32.04 -26.87
C ARG A 96 -50.26 32.08 -25.43
N GLU A 97 -48.97 32.31 -25.22
CA GLU A 97 -48.34 32.47 -23.90
C GLU A 97 -48.68 33.83 -23.26
N ASN A 98 -48.80 34.90 -24.06
CA ASN A 98 -49.24 36.23 -23.62
C ASN A 98 -50.76 36.33 -23.35
N ASP A 99 -51.57 35.47 -23.96
CA ASP A 99 -53.03 35.39 -23.73
C ASP A 99 -53.38 34.67 -22.41
N VAL A 100 -52.39 34.09 -21.71
CA VAL A 100 -52.61 33.47 -20.37
C VAL A 100 -52.61 34.57 -19.32
N PRO A 101 -53.74 34.87 -18.66
CA PRO A 101 -53.79 35.94 -17.68
C PRO A 101 -52.97 35.59 -16.43
N MET A 102 -51.99 36.43 -16.10
CA MET A 102 -51.16 36.34 -14.89
C MET A 102 -50.41 35.00 -14.75
N PRO A 103 -49.47 34.68 -15.67
CA PRO A 103 -48.80 33.37 -15.70
C PRO A 103 -47.97 33.09 -14.43
N GLU A 104 -47.33 34.11 -13.87
CA GLU A 104 -46.59 34.01 -12.60
C GLU A 104 -47.52 33.69 -11.42
N LEU A 105 -48.72 34.28 -11.40
CA LEU A 105 -49.72 33.97 -10.37
C LEU A 105 -50.25 32.55 -10.52
N GLN A 106 -50.49 32.09 -11.76
CA GLN A 106 -50.90 30.71 -12.03
C GLN A 106 -49.82 29.70 -11.63
N HIS A 107 -48.55 30.01 -11.89
CA HIS A 107 -47.42 29.18 -11.45
C HIS A 107 -47.33 29.14 -9.91
N ASN A 108 -47.42 30.29 -9.24
CA ASN A 108 -47.39 30.35 -7.78
C ASN A 108 -48.55 29.60 -7.13
N ILE A 109 -49.77 29.74 -7.67
CA ILE A 109 -50.94 28.98 -7.21
C ILE A 109 -50.72 27.48 -7.45
N LYS A 110 -50.22 27.08 -8.62
CA LYS A 110 -49.92 25.68 -8.90
C LYS A 110 -48.89 25.12 -7.92
N LEU A 111 -47.82 25.85 -7.63
CA LEU A 111 -46.81 25.45 -6.66
C LEU A 111 -47.43 25.29 -5.26
N ILE A 112 -48.29 26.22 -4.83
CA ILE A 112 -48.99 26.10 -3.55
C ILE A 112 -49.90 24.87 -3.52
N VAL A 113 -50.61 24.58 -4.62
CA VAL A 113 -51.45 23.38 -4.75
C VAL A 113 -50.60 22.11 -4.71
N ASP A 114 -49.49 22.07 -5.44
CA ASP A 114 -48.58 20.92 -5.46
C ASP A 114 -47.95 20.69 -4.07
N LEU A 115 -47.56 21.76 -3.36
CA LEU A 115 -47.07 21.67 -1.98
C LEU A 115 -48.18 21.19 -1.02
N ALA A 116 -49.39 21.72 -1.13
CA ALA A 116 -50.51 21.30 -0.30
C ALA A 116 -50.92 19.84 -0.58
N GLU A 117 -50.86 19.40 -1.84
CA GLU A 117 -51.10 18.00 -2.22
C GLU A 117 -50.03 17.09 -1.60
N LEU A 118 -48.76 17.46 -1.68
CA LEU A 118 -47.66 16.72 -1.04
C LEU A 118 -47.83 16.65 0.48
N ASP A 119 -48.24 17.75 1.13
CA ASP A 119 -48.49 17.80 2.56
C ASP A 119 -49.68 16.90 2.96
N ILE A 120 -50.78 16.92 2.20
CA ILE A 120 -51.93 16.04 2.44
C ILE A 120 -51.53 14.56 2.28
N GLN A 121 -50.80 14.23 1.22
CA GLN A 121 -50.30 12.88 0.99
C GLN A 121 -49.33 12.43 2.08
N LYS A 122 -48.50 13.34 2.61
CA LYS A 122 -47.63 13.07 3.75
C LYS A 122 -48.46 12.81 5.01
N MET A 123 -49.41 13.68 5.34
CA MET A 123 -50.29 13.51 6.49
C MET A 123 -51.11 12.22 6.43
N ASP A 124 -51.62 11.82 5.26
CA ASP A 124 -52.37 10.57 5.10
C ASP A 124 -51.48 9.34 5.34
N ARG A 125 -50.24 9.35 4.82
CA ARG A 125 -49.24 8.30 5.11
C ARG A 125 -48.87 8.26 6.58
N ASP A 126 -48.62 9.42 7.20
CA ASP A 126 -48.27 9.51 8.63
C ASP A 126 -49.42 8.97 9.49
N LEU A 127 -50.68 9.32 9.19
CA LEU A 127 -51.86 8.78 9.89
C LEU A 127 -52.05 7.28 9.68
N LYS A 128 -51.83 6.77 8.46
CA LYS A 128 -51.89 5.32 8.17
C LYS A 128 -50.83 4.57 8.98
N THR A 129 -49.59 5.05 8.97
CA THR A 129 -48.48 4.42 9.70
C THR A 129 -48.67 4.49 11.21
N GLU A 130 -49.11 5.61 11.77
CA GLU A 130 -49.42 5.75 13.19
C GLU A 130 -50.57 4.82 13.62
N ARG A 131 -51.60 4.68 12.78
CA ARG A 131 -52.68 3.74 13.03
C ARG A 131 -52.20 2.30 13.02
N GLU A 132 -51.37 1.92 12.05
CA GLU A 132 -50.83 0.57 11.92
C GLU A 132 -49.87 0.22 13.06
N THR A 133 -49.00 1.14 13.47
CA THR A 133 -48.12 0.95 14.64
C THR A 133 -48.91 0.87 15.94
N SER A 134 -49.97 1.67 16.10
CA SER A 134 -50.87 1.63 17.26
C SER A 134 -51.55 0.26 17.43
N TYR A 135 -51.85 -0.45 16.34
CA TYR A 135 -52.35 -1.83 16.40
C TYR A 135 -51.23 -2.87 16.57
N ALA A 136 -50.10 -2.68 15.91
CA ALA A 136 -48.98 -3.63 15.93
C ALA A 136 -48.30 -3.70 17.30
N LEU A 137 -48.05 -2.55 17.93
CA LEU A 137 -47.27 -2.45 19.17
C LEU A 137 -47.88 -3.25 20.34
N PRO A 138 -49.18 -3.14 20.67
CA PRO A 138 -49.80 -3.96 21.72
C PRO A 138 -49.78 -5.46 21.42
N LEU A 139 -49.87 -5.85 20.13
CA LEU A 139 -49.79 -7.26 19.73
C LEU A 139 -48.37 -7.80 19.89
N PHE A 140 -47.37 -7.04 19.47
CA PHE A 140 -45.96 -7.38 19.68
C PHE A 140 -45.64 -7.49 21.18
N ILE A 141 -46.07 -6.50 21.97
CA ILE A 141 -45.95 -6.52 23.42
C ILE A 141 -46.61 -7.78 23.99
N ARG A 142 -47.84 -8.12 23.59
CA ARG A 142 -48.50 -9.34 24.07
C ARG A 142 -47.76 -10.62 23.69
N VAL A 143 -47.23 -10.73 22.48
CA VAL A 143 -46.54 -11.93 21.99
C VAL A 143 -45.17 -12.10 22.65
N PHE A 144 -44.44 -11.00 22.86
CA PHE A 144 -43.06 -11.04 23.37
C PHE A 144 -42.95 -10.79 24.89
N GLN A 145 -43.92 -10.13 25.52
CA GLN A 145 -43.97 -9.89 26.98
C GLN A 145 -45.01 -10.76 27.72
N GLY A 146 -46.01 -11.31 27.03
CA GLY A 146 -47.07 -12.14 27.63
C GLY A 146 -46.68 -13.60 27.88
N TRP A 147 -45.55 -14.04 27.31
CA TRP A 147 -44.88 -15.29 27.69
C TRP A 147 -43.83 -14.94 28.74
N GLU A 148 -43.72 -15.70 29.84
CA GLU A 148 -42.63 -15.52 30.82
C GLU A 148 -41.29 -15.46 30.07
N SER A 149 -40.73 -14.23 30.02
CA SER A 149 -39.40 -13.86 29.53
C SER A 149 -38.90 -14.61 28.29
N TRP A 150 -39.43 -14.28 27.10
CA TRP A 150 -38.76 -14.68 25.84
C TRP A 150 -37.28 -14.26 25.90
N ASN A 151 -36.39 -15.25 25.88
CA ASN A 151 -34.96 -15.04 25.81
C ASN A 151 -34.49 -15.24 24.34
N PRO A 152 -34.21 -14.14 23.60
CA PRO A 152 -33.76 -14.23 22.20
C PRO A 152 -32.50 -15.06 22.00
N LEU A 153 -31.65 -15.20 23.03
CA LEU A 153 -30.40 -15.95 22.93
C LEU A 153 -30.59 -17.46 23.13
N GLN A 154 -31.68 -17.88 23.77
CA GLN A 154 -32.02 -19.30 23.92
C GLN A 154 -32.97 -19.77 22.82
N ASN A 155 -33.98 -18.98 22.48
CA ASN A 155 -35.00 -19.32 21.49
C ASN A 155 -35.06 -18.23 20.40
N PRO A 156 -34.06 -18.14 19.51
CA PRO A 156 -33.98 -17.09 18.51
C PRO A 156 -35.05 -17.23 17.41
N THR A 157 -35.69 -18.38 17.25
CA THR A 157 -36.70 -18.58 16.19
C THR A 157 -38.10 -18.08 16.54
N TYR A 158 -38.36 -17.80 17.82
CA TYR A 158 -39.68 -17.40 18.30
C TYR A 158 -40.10 -16.05 17.70
N GLY A 159 -41.36 -15.97 17.24
CA GLY A 159 -41.94 -14.73 16.70
C GLY A 159 -41.44 -14.30 15.32
N ARG A 160 -40.48 -15.01 14.68
CA ARG A 160 -39.91 -14.63 13.37
C ARG A 160 -40.94 -14.55 12.25
N GLU A 161 -41.83 -15.54 12.16
CA GLU A 161 -42.85 -15.59 11.10
C GLU A 161 -43.82 -14.41 11.20
N MET A 162 -44.26 -14.12 12.42
CA MET A 162 -45.11 -12.96 12.72
C MET A 162 -44.38 -11.66 12.35
N VAL A 163 -43.16 -11.47 12.84
CA VAL A 163 -42.36 -10.27 12.53
C VAL A 163 -42.11 -10.12 11.03
N SER A 164 -41.90 -11.22 10.29
CA SER A 164 -41.75 -11.17 8.83
C SER A 164 -43.01 -10.67 8.12
N GLN A 165 -44.19 -11.07 8.59
CA GLN A 165 -45.47 -10.58 8.03
C GLN A 165 -45.62 -9.08 8.29
N TRP A 166 -45.36 -8.64 9.52
CA TRP A 166 -45.42 -7.21 9.86
C TRP A 166 -44.33 -6.38 9.18
N LYS A 167 -43.15 -6.95 8.94
CA LYS A 167 -42.10 -6.33 8.13
C LYS A 167 -42.61 -6.04 6.71
N SER A 168 -43.27 -7.00 6.08
CA SER A 168 -43.82 -6.79 4.73
C SER A 168 -44.91 -5.72 4.66
N LEU A 169 -45.63 -5.48 5.77
CA LEU A 169 -46.71 -4.48 5.84
C LEU A 169 -46.20 -3.09 6.22
N LEU A 170 -45.28 -3.01 7.20
CA LEU A 170 -44.82 -1.75 7.80
C LEU A 170 -43.58 -1.15 7.10
N GLN A 171 -42.98 -1.90 6.17
CA GLN A 171 -41.79 -1.47 5.42
C GLN A 171 -42.14 -0.98 3.99
N GLU A 172 -43.38 -0.60 3.71
CA GLU A 172 -43.77 -0.02 2.42
C GLU A 172 -42.96 1.26 2.11
N ASP A 173 -42.16 1.19 1.04
CA ASP A 173 -41.44 2.24 0.29
C ASP A 173 -41.03 3.50 1.07
N SER A 174 -39.97 3.39 1.87
CA SER A 174 -39.17 4.51 2.37
C SER A 174 -38.32 5.21 1.29
N LEU A 175 -38.76 5.19 0.02
CA LEU A 175 -38.10 5.91 -1.07
C LEU A 175 -38.49 7.39 -1.16
N ASN A 176 -39.40 7.86 -0.29
CA ASN A 176 -39.86 9.25 -0.31
C ASN A 176 -39.59 9.96 1.03
N PHE A 177 -38.40 10.58 1.11
CA PHE A 177 -38.09 11.76 1.94
C PHE A 177 -38.62 11.81 3.39
N SER A 178 -38.37 10.79 4.19
CA SER A 178 -38.45 10.93 5.66
C SER A 178 -37.10 10.64 6.29
N ASP A 179 -36.53 11.65 6.94
CA ASP A 179 -35.33 11.60 7.80
C ASP A 179 -35.62 10.88 9.15
N GLY A 180 -36.81 10.27 9.28
CA GLY A 180 -37.27 9.57 10.47
C GLY A 180 -37.08 8.05 10.39
N ALA A 181 -36.83 7.42 11.54
CA ALA A 181 -36.80 5.96 11.67
C ALA A 181 -38.11 5.35 11.17
N SER A 182 -38.02 4.31 10.35
CA SER A 182 -39.21 3.64 9.79
C SER A 182 -40.15 3.15 10.91
N PRO A 183 -41.48 3.14 10.69
CA PRO A 183 -42.44 2.63 11.69
C PRO A 183 -42.11 1.20 12.16
N TYR A 184 -41.58 0.39 11.25
CA TYR A 184 -41.04 -0.93 11.55
C TYR A 184 -39.80 -0.88 12.46
N GLU A 185 -38.84 0.01 12.20
CA GLU A 185 -37.67 0.22 13.07
C GLU A 185 -38.07 0.60 14.49
N GLN A 186 -39.01 1.53 14.65
CA GLN A 186 -39.50 1.94 15.97
C GLN A 186 -40.11 0.75 16.73
N LEU A 187 -40.94 -0.06 16.06
CA LEU A 187 -41.56 -1.24 16.66
C LEU A 187 -40.51 -2.27 17.15
N ILE A 188 -39.51 -2.57 16.31
CA ILE A 188 -38.43 -3.49 16.69
C ILE A 188 -37.58 -2.91 17.83
N MET A 189 -37.35 -1.59 17.82
CA MET A 189 -36.59 -0.89 18.86
C MET A 189 -37.33 -0.85 20.21
N GLU A 190 -38.65 -0.82 20.22
CA GLU A 190 -39.44 -0.80 21.45
C GLU A 190 -39.68 -2.20 22.05
N VAL A 191 -39.79 -3.24 21.21
CA VAL A 191 -40.18 -4.58 21.69
C VAL A 191 -39.03 -5.57 21.68
N VAL A 192 -38.32 -5.70 20.55
CA VAL A 192 -37.28 -6.72 20.38
C VAL A 192 -35.97 -6.27 21.02
N PHE A 193 -35.56 -5.03 20.79
CA PHE A 193 -34.29 -4.52 21.30
C PHE A 193 -34.18 -4.58 22.84
N PRO A 194 -35.19 -4.22 23.66
CA PRO A 194 -35.08 -4.34 25.11
C PRO A 194 -34.91 -5.79 25.57
N ALA A 195 -35.56 -6.76 24.92
CA ALA A 195 -35.40 -8.18 25.23
C ALA A 195 -33.99 -8.67 24.92
N VAL A 196 -33.43 -8.26 23.76
CA VAL A 196 -32.05 -8.55 23.36
C VAL A 196 -31.06 -7.87 24.30
N ARG A 197 -31.30 -6.62 24.70
CA ARG A 197 -30.46 -5.89 25.65
C ARG A 197 -30.44 -6.55 27.02
N ILE A 198 -31.60 -6.92 27.57
CA ILE A 198 -31.68 -7.60 28.86
C ILE A 198 -30.93 -8.94 28.81
N SER A 199 -31.17 -9.74 27.77
CA SER A 199 -30.53 -11.06 27.62
C SER A 199 -29.02 -10.93 27.36
N GLY A 200 -28.64 -10.00 26.50
CA GLY A 200 -27.26 -9.69 26.16
C GLY A 200 -26.45 -9.14 27.33
N THR A 201 -27.03 -8.27 28.15
CA THR A 201 -26.35 -7.73 29.33
C THR A 201 -26.27 -8.76 30.45
N ASN A 202 -27.35 -9.47 30.76
CA ASN A 202 -27.44 -10.29 31.96
C ASN A 202 -26.97 -11.74 31.78
N THR A 203 -27.22 -12.35 30.62
CA THR A 203 -27.02 -13.80 30.42
C THR A 203 -25.88 -14.13 29.46
N TRP A 204 -25.69 -13.33 28.42
CA TRP A 204 -24.64 -13.58 27.44
C TRP A 204 -23.24 -13.36 28.02
N GLN A 205 -22.28 -14.16 27.60
CA GLN A 205 -20.88 -14.00 27.97
C GLN A 205 -20.06 -13.88 26.69
N ALA A 206 -19.19 -12.86 26.61
CA ALA A 206 -18.39 -12.62 25.41
C ALA A 206 -17.49 -13.81 25.04
N ARG A 207 -17.03 -14.59 26.03
CA ARG A 207 -16.23 -15.83 25.84
C ARG A 207 -16.99 -16.95 25.11
N TYR A 208 -18.31 -16.86 25.03
CA TYR A 208 -19.19 -17.79 24.31
C TYR A 208 -20.01 -16.98 23.30
N PRO A 209 -19.47 -16.68 22.11
CA PRO A 209 -20.11 -15.77 21.16
C PRO A 209 -21.38 -16.36 20.50
N GLU A 210 -21.46 -17.69 20.42
CA GLU A 210 -22.47 -18.43 19.66
C GLU A 210 -23.93 -18.04 19.96
N PRO A 211 -24.41 -17.87 21.22
CA PRO A 211 -25.80 -17.53 21.46
C PRO A 211 -26.24 -16.19 20.85
N MET A 212 -25.34 -15.19 20.84
CA MET A 212 -25.63 -13.88 20.26
C MET A 212 -25.50 -13.93 18.72
N LEU A 213 -24.48 -14.61 18.20
CA LEU A 213 -24.32 -14.78 16.76
C LEU A 213 -25.48 -15.53 16.12
N ARG A 214 -25.91 -16.65 16.72
CA ARG A 214 -27.11 -17.39 16.25
C ARG A 214 -28.36 -16.53 16.22
N PHE A 215 -28.53 -15.65 17.20
CA PHE A 215 -29.63 -14.70 17.18
C PHE A 215 -29.50 -13.73 16.00
N LEU A 216 -28.35 -13.07 15.83
CA LEU A 216 -28.11 -12.14 14.73
C LEU A 216 -28.29 -12.79 13.35
N ASP A 217 -27.75 -13.99 13.15
CA ASP A 217 -27.87 -14.74 11.89
C ASP A 217 -29.32 -15.12 11.59
N SER A 218 -30.05 -15.60 12.60
CA SER A 218 -31.46 -15.94 12.41
C SER A 218 -32.35 -14.71 12.17
N TRP A 219 -31.98 -13.55 12.71
CA TRP A 219 -32.71 -12.31 12.54
C TRP A 219 -32.12 -11.36 11.48
N GLU A 220 -31.11 -11.79 10.72
CA GLU A 220 -30.40 -10.97 9.72
C GLU A 220 -31.37 -10.28 8.74
N LYS A 221 -32.32 -11.04 8.20
CA LYS A 221 -33.34 -10.52 7.27
C LYS A 221 -34.47 -9.76 7.95
N LEU A 222 -34.56 -9.74 9.28
CA LEU A 222 -35.65 -9.11 10.02
C LEU A 222 -35.20 -7.83 10.73
N LEU A 223 -33.96 -7.76 11.21
CA LEU A 223 -33.44 -6.59 11.91
C LEU A 223 -33.05 -5.48 10.93
N PRO A 224 -33.52 -4.24 11.15
CA PRO A 224 -32.97 -3.07 10.50
C PRO A 224 -31.49 -2.86 10.83
N THR A 225 -30.73 -2.32 9.88
CA THR A 225 -29.29 -2.07 10.03
C THR A 225 -28.97 -1.18 11.23
N THR A 226 -29.76 -0.14 11.48
CA THR A 226 -29.64 0.77 12.63
C THR A 226 -29.68 0.02 13.97
N ILE A 227 -30.57 -0.97 14.09
CA ILE A 227 -30.75 -1.74 15.32
C ILE A 227 -29.61 -2.74 15.51
N VAL A 228 -29.15 -3.38 14.42
CA VAL A 228 -27.95 -4.23 14.46
C VAL A 228 -26.75 -3.43 14.95
N GLN A 229 -26.51 -2.23 14.41
CA GLN A 229 -25.43 -1.36 14.89
C GLN A 229 -25.60 -0.99 16.35
N THR A 230 -26.82 -0.64 16.78
CA THR A 230 -27.11 -0.34 18.19
C THR A 230 -26.82 -1.55 19.10
N ILE A 231 -27.17 -2.77 18.70
CA ILE A 231 -26.85 -3.99 19.45
C ILE A 231 -25.33 -4.18 19.54
N LEU A 232 -24.63 -4.01 18.42
CA LEU A 232 -23.18 -4.15 18.36
C LEU A 232 -22.47 -3.13 19.26
N ASP A 233 -22.91 -1.86 19.25
CA ASP A 233 -22.27 -0.78 20.00
C ASP A 233 -22.65 -0.75 21.49
N THR A 234 -23.89 -1.09 21.84
CA THR A 234 -24.39 -0.97 23.23
C THR A 234 -24.23 -2.25 24.04
N ILE A 235 -24.20 -3.42 23.40
CA ILE A 235 -24.18 -4.72 24.10
C ILE A 235 -22.88 -5.47 23.80
N VAL A 236 -22.58 -5.69 22.51
CA VAL A 236 -21.46 -6.57 22.11
C VAL A 236 -20.12 -5.92 22.41
N MET A 237 -19.90 -4.71 21.91
CA MET A 237 -18.60 -4.03 22.01
C MET A 237 -18.17 -3.77 23.46
N PRO A 238 -19.02 -3.25 24.37
CA PRO A 238 -18.62 -3.00 25.75
C PRO A 238 -18.26 -4.29 26.50
N LYS A 239 -19.03 -5.37 26.28
CA LYS A 239 -18.77 -6.67 26.92
C LYS A 239 -17.55 -7.37 26.33
N LEU A 240 -17.33 -7.24 25.03
CA LEU A 240 -16.17 -7.81 24.36
C LEU A 240 -14.90 -7.07 24.79
N SER A 241 -14.90 -5.73 24.81
CA SER A 241 -13.79 -4.93 25.32
C SER A 241 -13.48 -5.28 26.78
N ALA A 242 -14.49 -5.30 27.65
CA ALA A 242 -14.29 -5.68 29.05
C ALA A 242 -13.71 -7.11 29.16
N ALA A 243 -14.21 -8.07 28.39
CA ALA A 243 -13.67 -9.43 28.40
C ALA A 243 -12.20 -9.48 27.95
N VAL A 244 -11.82 -8.71 26.93
CA VAL A 244 -10.42 -8.54 26.48
C VAL A 244 -9.57 -7.86 27.56
N ASP A 245 -10.11 -6.85 28.23
CA ASP A 245 -9.40 -6.13 29.30
C ASP A 245 -9.21 -6.98 30.56
N TYR A 246 -10.05 -7.99 30.79
CA TYR A 246 -9.85 -8.96 31.87
C TYR A 246 -9.11 -10.24 31.42
N TRP A 247 -8.84 -10.41 30.13
CA TRP A 247 -8.27 -11.63 29.58
C TRP A 247 -6.79 -11.82 29.92
N ASP A 248 -6.43 -12.92 30.61
CA ASP A 248 -5.02 -13.25 30.88
C ASP A 248 -4.60 -14.52 30.10
N PRO A 249 -3.69 -14.42 29.11
CA PRO A 249 -3.18 -15.56 28.35
C PRO A 249 -2.51 -16.66 29.18
N ARG A 250 -2.02 -16.36 30.39
CA ARG A 250 -1.34 -17.36 31.25
C ARG A 250 -2.30 -18.21 32.09
N ARG A 251 -3.53 -17.74 32.29
CA ARG A 251 -4.50 -18.32 33.22
C ARG A 251 -5.71 -18.89 32.51
N GLU A 252 -6.07 -18.33 31.36
CA GLU A 252 -7.27 -18.72 30.65
C GLU A 252 -7.07 -19.96 29.79
N THR A 253 -8.08 -20.82 29.81
CA THR A 253 -8.12 -22.08 29.05
C THR A 253 -8.75 -21.91 27.67
N ILE A 254 -9.61 -20.89 27.50
CA ILE A 254 -10.31 -20.63 26.24
C ILE A 254 -9.44 -19.68 25.39
N PRO A 255 -8.98 -20.11 24.19
CA PRO A 255 -8.16 -19.26 23.34
C PRO A 255 -8.90 -18.00 22.91
N ILE A 256 -8.24 -16.85 22.98
CA ILE A 256 -8.87 -15.55 22.69
C ILE A 256 -9.45 -15.45 21.27
N HIS A 257 -8.77 -16.03 20.29
CA HIS A 257 -9.25 -16.03 18.90
C HIS A 257 -10.63 -16.71 18.77
N SER A 258 -10.94 -17.71 19.60
CA SER A 258 -12.20 -18.48 19.52
C SER A 258 -13.44 -17.63 19.82
N TRP A 259 -13.28 -16.54 20.58
CA TRP A 259 -14.38 -15.67 20.95
C TRP A 259 -14.28 -14.23 20.42
N VAL A 260 -13.11 -13.83 19.90
CA VAL A 260 -12.94 -12.53 19.19
C VAL A 260 -13.15 -12.68 17.69
N HIS A 261 -12.56 -13.70 17.04
CA HIS A 261 -12.62 -13.83 15.58
C HIS A 261 -14.03 -13.95 15.00
N PRO A 262 -14.99 -14.62 15.65
CA PRO A 262 -16.36 -14.68 15.14
C PRO A 262 -17.02 -13.30 14.93
N TRP A 263 -16.52 -12.26 15.60
CA TRP A 263 -17.02 -10.89 15.44
C TRP A 263 -16.35 -10.09 14.33
N LEU A 264 -15.29 -10.61 13.69
CA LEU A 264 -14.57 -9.94 12.61
C LEU A 264 -15.48 -9.47 11.47
N PRO A 265 -16.42 -10.29 10.95
CA PRO A 265 -17.28 -9.87 9.84
C PRO A 265 -18.23 -8.73 10.20
N LEU A 266 -18.63 -8.61 11.47
CA LEU A 266 -19.63 -7.64 11.94
C LEU A 266 -19.02 -6.35 12.51
N LEU A 267 -17.86 -6.45 13.17
CA LEU A 267 -17.22 -5.31 13.84
C LEU A 267 -16.02 -4.76 13.07
N GLY A 268 -15.32 -5.58 12.28
CA GLY A 268 -14.20 -5.16 11.44
C GLY A 268 -13.22 -4.21 12.14
N HIS A 269 -13.19 -2.95 11.69
CA HIS A 269 -12.34 -1.88 12.20
C HIS A 269 -12.61 -1.50 13.67
N ARG A 270 -13.83 -1.70 14.18
CA ARG A 270 -14.15 -1.37 15.59
C ARG A 270 -13.38 -2.22 16.60
N LEU A 271 -12.83 -3.37 16.17
CA LEU A 271 -12.02 -4.25 17.01
C LEU A 271 -10.56 -3.82 17.13
N GLU A 272 -10.12 -2.81 16.37
CA GLU A 272 -8.72 -2.37 16.36
C GLU A 272 -8.21 -1.99 17.75
N PHE A 273 -9.03 -1.34 18.56
CA PHE A 273 -8.71 -1.05 19.97
C PHE A 273 -8.42 -2.32 20.78
N CYS A 274 -9.22 -3.37 20.60
CA CYS A 274 -9.00 -4.64 21.30
C CYS A 274 -7.70 -5.30 20.84
N TYR A 275 -7.30 -5.17 19.57
CA TYR A 275 -6.06 -5.78 19.08
C TYR A 275 -4.82 -5.22 19.75
N HIS A 276 -4.81 -3.92 20.08
CA HIS A 276 -3.71 -3.33 20.85
C HIS A 276 -3.58 -3.99 22.23
N THR A 277 -4.67 -4.09 22.99
CA THR A 277 -4.65 -4.74 24.32
C THR A 277 -4.24 -6.21 24.22
N ILE A 278 -4.75 -6.94 23.22
CA ILE A 278 -4.43 -8.36 23.02
C ILE A 278 -2.96 -8.53 22.68
N ARG A 279 -2.45 -7.70 21.77
CA ARG A 279 -1.05 -7.68 21.37
C ARG A 279 -0.13 -7.42 22.55
N ASP A 280 -0.38 -6.39 23.36
CA ASP A 280 0.47 -6.06 24.50
C ASP A 280 0.54 -7.21 25.52
N ARG A 281 -0.57 -7.91 25.74
CA ARG A 281 -0.61 -9.09 26.62
C ARG A 281 0.11 -10.29 26.02
N LEU A 282 -0.07 -10.55 24.73
CA LEU A 282 0.66 -11.60 24.02
C LEU A 282 2.17 -11.32 24.02
N GLU A 283 2.59 -10.08 23.73
CA GLU A 283 3.98 -9.64 23.82
C GLU A 283 4.52 -9.89 25.24
N SER A 284 3.79 -9.55 26.29
CA SER A 284 4.18 -9.82 27.69
C SER A 284 4.39 -11.31 28.01
N VAL A 285 3.56 -12.20 27.46
CA VAL A 285 3.79 -13.66 27.61
C VAL A 285 5.00 -14.11 26.80
N LEU A 286 5.13 -13.59 25.58
CA LEU A 286 6.23 -13.93 24.70
C LEU A 286 7.60 -13.51 25.24
N HIS A 287 7.69 -12.53 26.14
CA HIS A 287 8.94 -12.20 26.83
C HIS A 287 9.50 -13.38 27.66
N ALA A 288 8.64 -14.17 28.32
CA ALA A 288 9.06 -15.32 29.12
C ALA A 288 8.89 -16.68 28.41
N TRP A 289 8.31 -16.69 27.22
CA TRP A 289 8.05 -17.89 26.42
C TRP A 289 9.33 -18.66 26.04
N HIS A 290 9.22 -19.97 25.81
CA HIS A 290 10.30 -20.81 25.29
C HIS A 290 9.79 -21.67 24.12
N PRO A 291 10.58 -21.92 23.05
CA PRO A 291 10.12 -22.66 21.86
C PRO A 291 9.55 -24.06 22.08
N ASN A 292 9.89 -24.72 23.18
CA ASN A 292 9.31 -26.00 23.59
C ASN A 292 7.79 -25.91 23.91
N ASP A 293 7.29 -24.73 24.25
CA ASP A 293 5.86 -24.54 24.49
C ASP A 293 5.10 -24.33 23.18
N MET A 294 4.51 -25.42 22.70
CA MET A 294 3.69 -25.49 21.50
C MET A 294 2.35 -24.76 21.63
N SER A 295 1.84 -24.57 22.85
CA SER A 295 0.53 -23.92 23.07
C SER A 295 0.50 -22.49 22.54
N THR A 296 1.63 -21.80 22.66
CA THR A 296 1.81 -20.42 22.17
C THR A 296 1.62 -20.32 20.66
N TYR A 297 2.06 -21.32 19.88
CA TYR A 297 1.81 -21.35 18.44
C TYR A 297 0.32 -21.45 18.12
N TYR A 298 -0.42 -22.33 18.81
CA TYR A 298 -1.87 -22.48 18.61
C TYR A 298 -2.64 -21.21 18.98
N VAL A 299 -2.18 -20.46 19.98
CA VAL A 299 -2.79 -19.19 20.37
C VAL A 299 -2.52 -18.11 19.32
N LEU A 300 -1.31 -18.05 18.77
CA LEU A 300 -0.85 -16.97 17.88
C LEU A 300 -1.14 -17.20 16.39
N SER A 301 -1.17 -18.45 15.92
CA SER A 301 -1.32 -18.75 14.50
C SER A 301 -2.58 -18.14 13.86
N PRO A 302 -3.76 -18.08 14.54
CA PRO A 302 -4.94 -17.45 13.94
C PRO A 302 -4.79 -15.94 13.80
N TRP A 303 -3.95 -15.28 14.61
CA TRP A 303 -3.75 -13.83 14.57
C TRP A 303 -2.91 -13.39 13.38
N LYS A 304 -2.18 -14.30 12.73
CA LYS A 304 -1.39 -13.99 11.53
C LYS A 304 -2.26 -13.41 10.41
N THR A 305 -3.51 -13.87 10.26
CA THR A 305 -4.41 -13.36 9.21
C THR A 305 -5.17 -12.10 9.63
N VAL A 306 -5.19 -11.77 10.92
CA VAL A 306 -5.93 -10.63 11.48
C VAL A 306 -5.04 -9.41 11.64
N PHE A 307 -3.80 -9.59 12.08
CA PHE A 307 -2.83 -8.51 12.18
C PHE A 307 -2.27 -8.13 10.81
N ASP A 308 -1.95 -6.84 10.64
CA ASP A 308 -1.25 -6.39 9.45
C ASP A 308 0.14 -7.01 9.37
N SER A 309 0.64 -7.21 8.14
CA SER A 309 1.91 -7.89 7.89
C SER A 309 3.08 -7.25 8.62
N ALA A 310 3.08 -5.91 8.77
CA ALA A 310 4.17 -5.18 9.42
C ALA A 310 4.15 -5.36 10.94
N SER A 311 2.97 -5.28 11.58
CA SER A 311 2.82 -5.55 13.01
C SER A 311 3.17 -6.98 13.37
N TRP A 312 2.74 -7.95 12.56
CA TRP A 312 3.08 -9.36 12.73
C TRP A 312 4.59 -9.58 12.62
N GLU A 313 5.22 -9.04 11.58
CA GLU A 313 6.67 -9.14 11.40
C GLU A 313 7.41 -8.53 12.59
N LYS A 314 7.03 -7.34 13.04
CA LYS A 314 7.63 -6.68 14.22
C LYS A 314 7.52 -7.54 15.49
N LEU A 315 6.37 -8.17 15.73
CA LEU A 315 6.18 -9.08 16.86
C LEU A 315 7.08 -10.32 16.75
N THR A 316 7.13 -10.94 15.57
CA THR A 316 7.98 -12.12 15.34
C THR A 316 9.46 -11.81 15.50
N VAL A 317 9.96 -10.71 14.93
CA VAL A 317 11.36 -10.29 15.01
C VAL A 317 11.77 -9.92 16.42
N ARG A 318 10.87 -9.31 17.20
CA ARG A 318 11.20 -8.85 18.55
C ARG A 318 11.18 -9.97 19.59
N HIS A 319 10.25 -10.91 19.48
CA HIS A 319 9.99 -11.86 20.59
C HIS A 319 10.18 -13.34 20.23
N ILE A 320 9.93 -13.73 18.99
CA ILE A 320 9.95 -15.15 18.58
C ILE A 320 11.32 -15.50 17.99
N ILE A 321 11.74 -14.78 16.95
CA ILE A 321 12.98 -15.05 16.19
C ILE A 321 14.21 -15.11 17.09
N PRO A 322 14.47 -14.18 18.03
CA PRO A 322 15.65 -14.24 18.87
C PRO A 322 15.75 -15.54 19.68
N LYS A 323 14.62 -16.08 20.14
CA LYS A 323 14.57 -17.31 20.92
C LYS A 323 14.74 -18.55 20.06
N LEU A 324 14.17 -18.54 18.86
CA LEU A 324 14.43 -19.59 17.87
C LEU A 324 15.91 -19.60 17.46
N LEU A 325 16.52 -18.43 17.28
CA LEU A 325 17.95 -18.30 17.03
C LEU A 325 18.77 -18.88 18.19
N THR A 326 18.45 -18.56 19.45
CA THR A 326 19.13 -19.14 20.62
C THR A 326 19.03 -20.67 20.62
N VAL A 327 17.83 -21.23 20.42
CA VAL A 327 17.65 -22.69 20.34
C VAL A 327 18.47 -23.29 19.19
N MET A 328 18.52 -22.65 18.02
CA MET A 328 19.34 -23.13 16.90
C MET A 328 20.84 -22.97 17.13
N HIS A 329 21.27 -21.98 17.90
CA HIS A 329 22.66 -21.84 18.34
C HIS A 329 23.05 -22.88 19.40
N GLU A 330 22.11 -23.33 20.24
CA GLU A 330 22.33 -24.43 21.18
C GLU A 330 22.22 -25.81 20.52
N PHE A 331 21.54 -25.89 19.38
CA PHE A 331 21.33 -27.12 18.64
C PHE A 331 22.65 -27.76 18.20
N GLN A 332 22.85 -29.02 18.58
CA GLN A 332 24.05 -29.80 18.27
C GLN A 332 23.71 -30.94 17.32
N ILE A 333 24.42 -30.99 16.19
CA ILE A 333 24.24 -32.02 15.16
C ILE A 333 25.25 -33.11 15.41
N HIS A 334 24.78 -34.26 15.90
CA HIS A 334 25.60 -35.45 16.09
C HIS A 334 25.22 -36.52 15.06
N PRO A 335 26.14 -37.00 14.22
CA PRO A 335 25.84 -38.03 13.22
C PRO A 335 25.27 -39.33 13.82
N ALA A 336 25.73 -39.74 15.01
CA ALA A 336 25.35 -41.00 15.65
C ALA A 336 24.13 -40.91 16.60
N ASN A 337 23.77 -39.71 17.09
CA ASN A 337 22.66 -39.53 18.04
C ASN A 337 21.98 -38.17 17.85
N GLN A 338 21.02 -38.12 16.93
CA GLN A 338 20.31 -36.89 16.59
C GLN A 338 19.14 -36.64 17.55
N LYS A 339 19.12 -35.47 18.18
CA LYS A 339 17.97 -34.99 18.97
C LYS A 339 17.20 -33.97 18.18
N LEU A 340 16.11 -34.37 17.54
CA LEU A 340 15.36 -33.52 16.61
C LEU A 340 14.37 -32.56 17.29
N ASP A 341 14.17 -32.64 18.60
CA ASP A 341 13.17 -31.84 19.31
C ASP A 341 13.34 -30.33 19.09
N GLN A 342 14.57 -29.83 19.24
CA GLN A 342 14.91 -28.41 19.04
C GLN A 342 14.67 -27.97 17.59
N PHE A 343 14.91 -28.86 16.63
CA PHE A 343 14.63 -28.63 15.22
C PHE A 343 13.13 -28.53 14.96
N TYR A 344 12.33 -29.44 15.54
CA TYR A 344 10.87 -29.43 15.43
C TYR A 344 10.23 -28.20 16.11
N TRP A 345 10.83 -27.66 17.17
CA TRP A 345 10.37 -26.41 17.77
C TRP A 345 10.44 -25.26 16.77
N VAL A 346 11.55 -25.10 16.04
CA VAL A 346 11.65 -24.08 14.97
C VAL A 346 10.70 -24.40 13.83
N TRP A 347 10.51 -25.69 13.54
CA TRP A 347 9.66 -26.15 12.45
C TRP A 347 8.22 -25.69 12.52
N THR A 348 7.68 -25.71 13.72
CA THR A 348 6.31 -25.31 14.00
C THR A 348 6.04 -23.89 13.49
N TRP A 349 7.08 -23.04 13.47
CA TRP A 349 6.99 -21.64 13.09
C TRP A 349 7.29 -21.37 11.61
N VAL A 350 7.60 -22.37 10.79
CA VAL A 350 7.95 -22.20 9.36
C VAL A 350 6.85 -21.49 8.58
N THR A 351 5.59 -21.83 8.84
CA THR A 351 4.44 -21.20 8.16
C THR A 351 4.11 -19.83 8.75
N ALA A 352 4.55 -19.51 9.98
CA ALA A 352 4.22 -18.28 10.69
C ALA A 352 5.23 -17.15 10.44
N ILE A 353 6.51 -17.49 10.24
CA ILE A 353 7.61 -16.54 10.06
C ILE A 353 7.81 -16.23 8.57
N PRO A 354 8.00 -14.96 8.18
CA PRO A 354 8.36 -14.61 6.81
C PRO A 354 9.63 -15.34 6.33
N ILE A 355 9.66 -15.74 5.06
CA ILE A 355 10.69 -16.64 4.53
C ILE A 355 12.11 -16.08 4.65
N HIS A 356 12.30 -14.76 4.53
CA HIS A 356 13.61 -14.12 4.67
C HIS A 356 14.20 -14.28 6.07
N HIS A 357 13.39 -14.20 7.12
CA HIS A 357 13.85 -14.47 8.49
C HIS A 357 14.07 -15.96 8.74
N MET A 358 13.24 -16.82 8.16
CA MET A 358 13.42 -18.27 8.27
C MET A 358 14.74 -18.72 7.63
N ILE A 359 15.13 -18.14 6.50
CA ILE A 359 16.43 -18.41 5.86
C ILE A 359 17.58 -18.11 6.84
N HIS A 360 17.58 -16.96 7.49
CA HIS A 360 18.63 -16.60 8.45
C HIS A 360 18.72 -17.58 9.63
N ILE A 361 17.59 -18.07 10.14
CA ILE A 361 17.57 -19.10 11.20
C ILE A 361 18.13 -20.43 10.65
N MET A 362 17.76 -20.80 9.43
CA MET A 362 18.25 -22.01 8.76
C MET A 362 19.72 -21.94 8.39
N ASP A 363 20.29 -20.75 8.17
CA ASP A 363 21.72 -20.63 7.90
C ASP A 363 22.58 -21.06 9.08
N ILE A 364 22.13 -20.82 10.31
CA ILE A 364 22.82 -21.30 11.52
C ILE A 364 22.83 -22.84 11.56
N PHE A 365 21.70 -23.45 11.20
CA PHE A 365 21.63 -24.90 11.05
C PHE A 365 22.59 -25.40 9.96
N PHE A 366 22.53 -24.82 8.76
CA PHE A 366 23.34 -25.26 7.63
C PHE A 366 24.84 -25.07 7.87
N ASN A 367 25.26 -24.01 8.56
CA ASN A 367 26.68 -23.82 8.93
C ASN A 367 27.19 -25.01 9.75
N LYS A 368 26.48 -25.35 10.83
CA LYS A 368 26.85 -26.49 11.68
C LYS A 368 26.73 -27.82 10.96
N TRP A 369 25.69 -27.98 10.16
CA TRP A 369 25.43 -29.20 9.40
C TRP A 369 26.54 -29.47 8.38
N GLN A 370 26.97 -28.43 7.65
CA GLN A 370 28.08 -28.50 6.71
C GLN A 370 29.43 -28.70 7.41
N GLU A 371 29.67 -28.08 8.57
CA GLU A 371 30.90 -28.31 9.37
C GLU A 371 31.01 -29.76 9.85
N VAL A 372 29.91 -30.32 10.37
CA VAL A 372 29.87 -31.74 10.80
C VAL A 372 30.12 -32.66 9.61
N LEU A 373 29.51 -32.36 8.45
CA LEU A 373 29.74 -33.10 7.23
C LEU A 373 31.20 -33.01 6.77
N TYR A 374 31.80 -31.81 6.78
CA TYR A 374 33.20 -31.57 6.45
C TYR A 374 34.13 -32.42 7.32
N HIS A 375 34.00 -32.31 8.65
CA HIS A 375 34.83 -33.05 9.59
C HIS A 375 34.66 -34.57 9.45
N TRP A 376 33.43 -35.03 9.19
CA TRP A 376 33.16 -36.45 8.97
C TRP A 376 33.82 -36.98 7.69
N LEU A 377 33.71 -36.24 6.58
CA LEU A 377 34.35 -36.57 5.31
C LEU A 377 35.89 -36.60 5.41
N CYS A 378 36.48 -35.67 6.17
CA CYS A 378 37.93 -35.63 6.41
C CYS A 378 38.44 -36.78 7.31
N SER A 379 37.60 -37.39 8.15
CA SER A 379 38.03 -38.33 9.20
C SER A 379 37.90 -39.83 8.81
N SER A 380 38.05 -40.19 7.53
CA SER A 380 37.77 -41.53 6.96
C SER A 380 36.29 -41.93 7.05
N ALA A 381 35.47 -41.37 6.17
CA ALA A 381 34.02 -41.55 6.16
C ALA A 381 33.55 -42.89 5.56
N ASN A 382 32.51 -43.48 6.16
CA ASN A 382 31.67 -44.47 5.50
C ASN A 382 30.63 -43.75 4.62
N PHE A 383 30.89 -43.68 3.30
CA PHE A 383 30.05 -42.92 2.36
C PHE A 383 28.57 -43.35 2.33
N GLU A 384 28.27 -44.62 2.64
CA GLU A 384 26.89 -45.12 2.67
C GLU A 384 26.11 -44.53 3.87
N GLU A 385 26.77 -44.40 5.02
CA GLU A 385 26.19 -43.76 6.21
C GLU A 385 26.02 -42.26 6.01
N VAL A 386 27.00 -41.59 5.41
CA VAL A 386 26.93 -40.15 5.07
C VAL A 386 25.78 -39.89 4.10
N ARG A 387 25.59 -40.76 3.09
CA ARG A 387 24.48 -40.65 2.14
C ARG A 387 23.12 -40.78 2.83
N LYS A 388 22.94 -41.80 3.68
CA LYS A 388 21.71 -41.99 4.45
C LYS A 388 21.42 -40.80 5.37
N TRP A 389 22.46 -40.27 6.00
CA TRP A 389 22.36 -39.09 6.86
C TRP A 389 21.93 -37.85 6.08
N TYR A 390 22.54 -37.58 4.91
CA TYR A 390 22.14 -36.48 4.01
C TYR A 390 20.68 -36.61 3.56
N SER A 391 20.30 -37.79 3.08
CA SER A 391 18.92 -38.06 2.63
C SER A 391 17.91 -37.87 3.77
N GLY A 392 18.21 -38.36 4.97
CA GLY A 392 17.34 -38.18 6.13
C GLY A 392 17.09 -36.70 6.47
N TRP A 393 18.13 -35.86 6.44
CA TRP A 393 17.96 -34.41 6.65
C TRP A 393 17.21 -33.73 5.52
N LYS A 394 17.44 -34.12 4.26
CA LYS A 394 16.73 -33.58 3.11
C LYS A 394 15.23 -33.89 3.15
N ASP A 395 14.87 -35.12 3.55
CA ASP A 395 13.49 -35.58 3.62
C ASP A 395 12.72 -34.93 4.79
N LEU A 396 13.43 -34.43 5.81
CA LEU A 396 12.85 -33.68 6.91
C LEU A 396 12.45 -32.24 6.51
N LEU A 397 12.88 -31.72 5.36
CA LEU A 397 12.58 -30.35 4.93
C LEU A 397 11.26 -30.24 4.15
N PRO A 398 10.38 -29.22 4.38
CA PRO A 398 9.12 -29.10 3.69
C PRO A 398 9.41 -28.70 2.24
N PRO A 399 8.47 -29.01 1.33
CA PRO A 399 8.59 -28.57 -0.04
C PRO A 399 8.67 -27.03 -0.17
N GLU A 400 8.05 -26.27 0.74
CA GLU A 400 8.05 -24.81 0.72
C GLU A 400 9.44 -24.20 0.95
N LEU A 401 10.26 -24.79 1.81
CA LEU A 401 11.64 -24.34 2.04
C LEU A 401 12.58 -24.87 0.96
N LEU A 402 12.36 -26.10 0.47
CA LEU A 402 13.15 -26.68 -0.62
C LEU A 402 12.97 -25.92 -1.95
N ALA A 403 11.81 -25.30 -2.16
CA ALA A 403 11.56 -24.42 -3.30
C ALA A 403 12.41 -23.15 -3.26
N ASN A 404 12.95 -22.77 -2.09
CA ASN A 404 13.78 -21.59 -1.96
C ASN A 404 15.18 -21.84 -2.53
N GLN A 405 15.61 -20.99 -3.46
CA GLN A 405 16.91 -21.09 -4.13
C GLN A 405 18.09 -21.09 -3.14
N HIS A 406 17.99 -20.34 -2.04
CA HIS A 406 19.06 -20.25 -1.06
C HIS A 406 19.26 -21.57 -0.31
N ILE A 407 18.17 -22.16 0.19
CA ILE A 407 18.20 -23.42 0.94
C ILE A 407 18.67 -24.56 0.03
N PHE A 408 18.18 -24.58 -1.22
CA PHE A 408 18.66 -25.51 -2.23
C PHE A 408 20.16 -25.38 -2.50
N HIS A 409 20.68 -24.15 -2.59
CA HIS A 409 22.11 -23.91 -2.75
C HIS A 409 22.91 -24.46 -1.55
N ARG A 410 22.48 -24.21 -0.31
CA ARG A 410 23.15 -24.73 0.90
C ARG A 410 23.21 -26.27 0.92
N LEU A 411 22.15 -26.93 0.47
CA LEU A 411 22.10 -28.40 0.34
C LEU A 411 23.04 -28.91 -0.77
N ASN A 412 23.15 -28.19 -1.89
CA ASN A 412 24.06 -28.54 -2.97
C ASN A 412 25.53 -28.37 -2.57
N VAL A 413 25.86 -27.36 -1.76
CA VAL A 413 27.24 -27.23 -1.21
C VAL A 413 27.63 -28.48 -0.42
N GLY A 414 26.72 -29.02 0.41
CA GLY A 414 26.98 -30.29 1.11
C GLY A 414 27.13 -31.48 0.16
N LEU A 415 26.33 -31.54 -0.91
CA LEU A 415 26.44 -32.57 -1.94
C LEU A 415 27.76 -32.49 -2.73
N ASP A 416 28.20 -31.29 -3.09
CA ASP A 416 29.47 -31.04 -3.75
C ASP A 416 30.64 -31.50 -2.88
N MET A 417 30.60 -31.25 -1.57
CA MET A 417 31.61 -31.73 -0.61
C MET A 417 31.67 -33.26 -0.58
N MET A 418 30.51 -33.93 -0.59
CA MET A 418 30.44 -35.40 -0.68
C MET A 418 31.04 -35.91 -1.99
N ASN A 419 30.72 -35.28 -3.13
CA ASN A 419 31.26 -35.66 -4.43
C ASN A 419 32.79 -35.50 -4.47
N GLN A 420 33.33 -34.38 -3.97
CA GLN A 420 34.77 -34.15 -3.85
C GLN A 420 35.47 -35.22 -3.02
N ALA A 421 34.89 -35.58 -1.87
CA ALA A 421 35.43 -36.62 -0.99
C ALA A 421 35.43 -38.01 -1.66
N VAL A 422 34.39 -38.34 -2.43
CA VAL A 422 34.31 -39.61 -3.19
C VAL A 422 35.31 -39.64 -4.34
N GLU A 423 35.54 -38.51 -5.00
CA GLU A 423 36.54 -38.36 -6.08
C GLU A 423 37.99 -38.31 -5.55
N GLY A 424 38.19 -38.31 -4.23
CA GLY A 424 39.51 -38.23 -3.59
C GLY A 424 40.16 -36.84 -3.68
N MET A 425 39.37 -35.81 -3.99
CA MET A 425 39.79 -34.40 -4.02
C MET A 425 39.78 -33.81 -2.61
N GLU A 426 40.60 -32.80 -2.37
CA GLU A 426 40.60 -32.08 -1.09
C GLU A 426 39.26 -31.36 -0.91
N VAL A 427 38.51 -31.72 0.14
CA VAL A 427 37.21 -31.13 0.43
C VAL A 427 37.43 -29.68 0.83
N VAL A 428 36.75 -28.74 0.16
CA VAL A 428 36.85 -27.32 0.49
C VAL A 428 36.04 -27.02 1.76
N GLN A 429 36.62 -26.25 2.68
CA GLN A 429 35.95 -25.89 3.94
C GLN A 429 34.70 -25.00 3.66
N PRO A 430 33.56 -25.27 4.33
CA PRO A 430 32.35 -24.44 4.22
C PRO A 430 32.66 -22.97 4.59
N GLY A 431 32.13 -21.99 3.85
CA GLY A 431 32.37 -20.55 4.09
C GLY A 431 33.53 -19.92 3.30
N LEU A 432 34.51 -20.70 2.84
CA LEU A 432 35.68 -20.15 2.14
C LEU A 432 35.34 -19.69 0.70
N ARG A 433 34.41 -20.38 0.03
CA ARG A 433 33.96 -20.08 -1.34
C ARG A 433 33.15 -18.78 -1.42
N GLU A 434 32.31 -18.50 -0.43
CA GLU A 434 31.45 -17.30 -0.39
C GLU A 434 32.28 -16.04 -0.11
N ASN A 435 33.27 -16.12 0.78
CA ASN A 435 34.18 -15.01 1.08
C ASN A 435 35.02 -14.57 -0.12
N ILE A 436 35.53 -15.52 -0.92
CA ILE A 436 36.30 -15.22 -2.14
C ILE A 436 35.42 -14.51 -3.19
N SER A 437 34.14 -14.89 -3.26
CA SER A 437 33.17 -14.33 -4.21
C SER A 437 32.74 -12.91 -3.81
N TYR A 438 32.48 -12.68 -2.53
CA TYR A 438 32.15 -11.36 -1.98
C TYR A 438 33.27 -10.34 -2.18
N LEU A 439 34.53 -10.74 -1.94
CA LEU A 439 35.69 -9.86 -2.14
C LEU A 439 35.82 -9.40 -3.60
N LYS A 440 35.63 -10.31 -4.57
CA LYS A 440 35.65 -9.96 -6.00
C LYS A 440 34.53 -9.00 -6.42
N VAL A 441 33.32 -9.18 -5.87
CA VAL A 441 32.17 -8.32 -6.17
C VAL A 441 32.35 -6.92 -5.57
N CYS A 442 32.89 -6.82 -4.34
CA CYS A 442 33.23 -5.54 -3.72
C CYS A 442 34.33 -4.80 -4.49
N GLU A 443 35.35 -5.49 -4.97
CA GLU A 443 36.38 -4.90 -5.84
C GLU A 443 35.75 -4.36 -7.13
N GLN A 444 34.91 -5.16 -7.80
CA GLN A 444 34.29 -4.78 -9.08
C GLN A 444 33.35 -3.55 -8.95
N THR A 445 32.55 -3.48 -7.89
CA THR A 445 31.67 -2.32 -7.63
C THR A 445 32.45 -1.05 -7.25
N GLN A 446 33.62 -1.17 -6.63
CA GLN A 446 34.51 -0.02 -6.41
C GLN A 446 35.08 0.51 -7.73
N PHE A 447 35.47 -0.38 -8.65
CA PHE A 447 35.93 0.01 -9.98
C PHE A 447 34.84 0.70 -10.81
N GLU A 448 33.61 0.20 -10.78
CA GLU A 448 32.48 0.79 -11.51
C GLU A 448 32.10 2.18 -10.98
N LYS A 449 32.11 2.38 -9.65
CA LYS A 449 31.86 3.70 -9.04
C LYS A 449 32.96 4.71 -9.37
N ALA A 450 34.21 4.28 -9.39
CA ALA A 450 35.34 5.12 -9.79
C ALA A 450 35.23 5.54 -11.27
N ALA A 451 34.79 4.63 -12.15
CA ALA A 451 34.56 4.92 -13.55
C ALA A 451 33.39 5.91 -13.77
N ALA A 452 32.28 5.74 -13.04
CA ALA A 452 31.12 6.64 -13.13
C ALA A 452 31.45 8.07 -12.66
N GLN A 453 32.19 8.23 -11.57
CA GLN A 453 32.63 9.55 -11.08
C GLN A 453 33.62 10.24 -12.03
N ALA A 454 34.47 9.48 -12.73
CA ALA A 454 35.36 10.01 -13.75
C ALA A 454 34.60 10.44 -15.01
N GLN A 455 33.58 9.67 -15.42
CA GLN A 455 32.68 10.01 -16.53
C GLN A 455 31.91 11.31 -16.25
N GLU A 456 31.42 11.51 -15.02
CA GLU A 456 30.77 12.75 -14.59
C GLU A 456 31.73 13.96 -14.63
N ARG A 457 32.97 13.79 -14.19
CA ARG A 457 34.01 14.84 -14.29
C ARG A 457 34.34 15.18 -15.74
N ALA A 458 34.45 14.19 -16.62
CA ALA A 458 34.68 14.40 -18.05
C ALA A 458 33.51 15.14 -18.72
N SER A 459 32.27 14.86 -18.28
CA SER A 459 31.06 15.52 -18.77
C SER A 459 30.98 16.99 -18.33
N GLN A 460 31.39 17.30 -17.09
CA GLN A 460 31.45 18.67 -16.56
C GLN A 460 32.52 19.52 -17.26
N LEU A 461 33.62 18.90 -17.70
CA LEU A 461 34.71 19.58 -18.41
C LEU A 461 34.38 19.95 -19.86
N GLN A 462 33.36 19.33 -20.48
CA GLN A 462 32.88 19.71 -21.83
C GLN A 462 32.01 20.98 -21.83
N GLY A 463 31.63 21.51 -20.67
CA GLY A 463 30.78 22.70 -20.53
C GLY A 463 31.49 24.05 -20.39
N SER A 464 32.82 24.09 -20.19
CA SER A 464 33.57 25.35 -20.07
C SER A 464 34.66 25.45 -21.14
N SER A 465 34.38 26.21 -22.20
CA SER A 465 35.41 26.67 -23.12
C SER A 465 36.35 27.65 -22.40
N GLY A 466 37.65 27.32 -22.31
CA GLY A 466 38.68 28.34 -22.03
C GLY A 466 39.76 28.01 -21.01
N LEU A 467 40.16 26.75 -20.82
CA LEU A 467 41.43 26.43 -20.17
C LEU A 467 42.27 25.58 -21.13
N GLU A 468 43.45 26.06 -21.49
CA GLU A 468 44.45 25.26 -22.20
C GLU A 468 44.76 24.02 -21.34
N MET A 469 44.29 22.85 -21.78
CA MET A 469 44.60 21.57 -21.13
C MET A 469 46.12 21.35 -21.16
N SER A 470 46.70 20.96 -20.03
CA SER A 470 48.11 20.61 -19.97
C SER A 470 48.37 19.30 -20.71
N LEU A 471 49.53 19.13 -21.35
CA LEU A 471 49.84 17.92 -22.13
C LEU A 471 49.69 16.63 -21.29
N LYS A 472 49.98 16.71 -20.00
CA LYS A 472 49.80 15.60 -19.03
C LYS A 472 48.33 15.19 -18.91
N GLU A 473 47.42 16.15 -18.80
CA GLU A 473 45.97 15.87 -18.70
C GLU A 473 45.44 15.27 -20.00
N VAL A 474 45.94 15.71 -21.16
CA VAL A 474 45.58 15.12 -22.46
C VAL A 474 46.00 13.65 -22.54
N ILE A 475 47.22 13.31 -22.10
CA ILE A 475 47.71 11.92 -22.07
C ILE A 475 46.92 11.07 -21.09
N GLU A 476 46.56 11.64 -19.93
CA GLU A 476 45.77 10.96 -18.91
C GLU A 476 44.35 10.64 -19.39
N VAL A 477 43.68 11.59 -20.04
CA VAL A 477 42.38 11.39 -20.69
C VAL A 477 42.50 10.34 -21.80
N HIS A 478 43.56 10.39 -22.61
CA HIS A 478 43.77 9.42 -23.68
C HIS A 478 44.03 7.99 -23.16
N ALA A 479 44.73 7.83 -22.03
CA ALA A 479 44.90 6.55 -21.36
C ALA A 479 43.56 6.00 -20.87
N GLN A 480 42.75 6.86 -20.22
CA GLN A 480 41.45 6.50 -19.66
C GLN A 480 40.45 6.07 -20.75
N GLN A 481 40.40 6.78 -21.89
CA GLN A 481 39.57 6.42 -23.04
C GLN A 481 39.88 5.02 -23.58
N ASN A 482 41.12 4.56 -23.43
CA ASN A 482 41.57 3.24 -23.87
C ASN A 482 41.68 2.23 -22.72
N CYS A 483 41.09 2.52 -21.56
CA CYS A 483 41.12 1.67 -20.36
C CYS A 483 42.54 1.33 -19.86
N LEU A 484 43.51 2.23 -20.05
CA LEU A 484 44.90 2.06 -19.63
C LEU A 484 45.23 2.86 -18.37
N LEU A 485 46.13 2.31 -17.55
CA LEU A 485 46.64 2.97 -16.34
C LEU A 485 47.71 4.00 -16.69
N PHE A 486 47.50 5.26 -16.30
CA PHE A 486 48.52 6.31 -16.34
C PHE A 486 48.91 6.73 -14.92
N LYS A 487 50.12 6.35 -14.45
CA LYS A 487 50.56 6.62 -13.06
C LYS A 487 52.04 7.01 -12.96
N PRO A 488 52.42 7.98 -12.11
CA PRO A 488 53.82 8.31 -11.88
C PRO A 488 54.57 7.17 -11.18
N LYS A 489 55.77 6.85 -11.65
CA LYS A 489 56.67 5.91 -10.96
C LYS A 489 57.55 6.70 -9.99
N ALA A 490 57.10 6.80 -8.74
CA ALA A 490 57.76 7.58 -7.70
C ALA A 490 59.25 7.20 -7.56
N GLY A 491 60.13 8.20 -7.52
CA GLY A 491 61.57 8.02 -7.35
C GLY A 491 62.38 7.71 -8.61
N ARG A 492 61.75 7.61 -9.79
CA ARG A 492 62.45 7.46 -11.08
C ARG A 492 62.31 8.73 -11.93
N MET A 493 63.43 9.35 -12.25
CA MET A 493 63.52 10.52 -13.13
C MET A 493 64.58 10.28 -14.21
N GLN A 494 64.34 10.82 -15.41
CA GLN A 494 65.26 10.80 -16.53
C GLN A 494 65.50 12.25 -16.97
N ASP A 495 66.76 12.68 -16.99
CA ASP A 495 67.18 14.04 -17.43
C ASP A 495 66.38 15.19 -16.79
N GLY A 496 66.00 15.03 -15.51
CA GLY A 496 65.23 16.01 -14.74
C GLY A 496 63.70 15.91 -14.88
N TYR A 497 63.20 15.00 -15.73
CA TYR A 497 61.76 14.78 -15.93
C TYR A 497 61.26 13.53 -15.21
N GLN A 498 60.03 13.61 -14.68
CA GLN A 498 59.35 12.51 -13.98
C GLN A 498 58.92 11.41 -14.97
N ILE A 499 59.20 10.15 -14.65
CA ILE A 499 58.75 9.00 -15.43
C ILE A 499 57.33 8.61 -15.00
N TYR A 500 56.45 8.45 -16.00
CA TYR A 500 55.09 7.94 -15.87
C TYR A 500 54.98 6.56 -16.54
N GLY A 501 54.16 5.68 -16.00
CA GLY A 501 53.74 4.46 -16.69
C GLY A 501 52.46 4.72 -17.46
N PHE A 502 52.43 4.46 -18.76
CA PHE A 502 51.25 4.44 -19.63
C PHE A 502 51.01 2.98 -20.04
N GLY A 503 50.08 2.31 -19.36
CA GLY A 503 49.93 0.85 -19.43
C GLY A 503 51.24 0.16 -19.05
N ASN A 504 51.83 -0.56 -20.01
CA ASN A 504 53.09 -1.31 -19.83
C ASN A 504 54.34 -0.52 -20.23
N ILE A 505 54.22 0.73 -20.70
CA ILE A 505 55.33 1.52 -21.23
C ILE A 505 55.72 2.64 -20.27
N ASN A 506 57.01 2.96 -20.22
CA ASN A 506 57.51 4.14 -19.51
C ASN A 506 57.53 5.35 -20.44
N VAL A 507 56.99 6.46 -19.95
CA VAL A 507 56.80 7.71 -20.70
C VAL A 507 57.33 8.88 -19.89
N VAL A 508 57.96 9.84 -20.56
CA VAL A 508 58.44 11.10 -20.02
C VAL A 508 57.76 12.25 -20.76
N ILE A 509 57.33 13.27 -20.00
CA ILE A 509 56.59 14.41 -20.52
C ILE A 509 57.44 15.67 -20.39
N ASP A 510 57.77 16.28 -21.53
CA ASP A 510 58.34 17.63 -21.57
C ASP A 510 57.21 18.65 -21.75
N SER A 511 56.77 19.21 -20.63
CA SER A 511 55.69 20.20 -20.58
C SER A 511 56.05 21.52 -21.24
N LEU A 512 57.34 21.88 -21.33
CA LEU A 512 57.80 23.17 -21.89
C LEU A 512 57.76 23.14 -23.42
N ASN A 513 58.18 22.03 -24.03
CA ASN A 513 58.17 21.87 -25.48
C ASN A 513 56.93 21.13 -26.01
N ARG A 514 55.98 20.79 -25.13
CA ARG A 514 54.77 19.99 -25.43
C ARG A 514 55.09 18.68 -26.18
N LYS A 515 56.09 17.93 -25.69
CA LYS A 515 56.59 16.70 -26.32
C LYS A 515 56.52 15.51 -25.36
N VAL A 516 56.30 14.31 -25.91
CA VAL A 516 56.19 13.07 -25.15
C VAL A 516 57.23 12.07 -25.65
N PHE A 517 57.98 11.49 -24.72
CA PHE A 517 59.00 10.50 -25.04
C PHE A 517 58.62 9.16 -24.43
N ALA A 518 58.67 8.09 -25.22
CA ALA A 518 58.51 6.72 -24.73
C ALA A 518 59.84 5.98 -24.75
N GLN A 519 60.01 5.09 -23.78
CA GLN A 519 61.16 4.18 -23.72
C GLN A 519 60.95 3.01 -24.67
N ILE A 520 61.73 2.96 -25.75
CA ILE A 520 61.75 1.88 -26.75
C ILE A 520 63.18 1.31 -26.77
N ASP A 521 63.33 0.01 -26.48
CA ASP A 521 64.63 -0.69 -26.46
C ASP A 521 65.76 0.10 -25.73
N ASP A 522 65.45 0.57 -24.51
CA ASP A 522 66.33 1.39 -23.65
C ASP A 522 66.77 2.74 -24.20
N ARG A 523 66.14 3.23 -25.27
CA ARG A 523 66.30 4.60 -25.76
C ARG A 523 64.99 5.38 -25.69
N TRP A 524 65.10 6.65 -25.32
CA TRP A 524 63.96 7.57 -25.28
C TRP A 524 63.74 8.16 -26.66
N SER A 525 62.56 7.91 -27.23
CA SER A 525 62.19 8.39 -28.57
C SER A 525 60.94 9.25 -28.49
N LEU A 526 60.90 10.31 -29.29
CA LEU A 526 59.74 11.20 -29.38
C LEU A 526 58.58 10.43 -30.05
N VAL A 527 57.43 10.39 -29.38
CA VAL A 527 56.25 9.66 -29.84
C VAL A 527 55.00 10.53 -29.79
N SER A 528 54.08 10.26 -30.72
CA SER A 528 52.72 10.81 -30.67
C SER A 528 51.82 9.98 -29.74
N LEU A 529 50.64 10.52 -29.40
CA LEU A 529 49.66 9.82 -28.56
C LEU A 529 49.17 8.51 -29.20
N GLU A 530 48.95 8.51 -30.52
CA GLU A 530 48.55 7.32 -31.27
C GLU A 530 49.64 6.24 -31.24
N GLN A 531 50.91 6.64 -31.38
CA GLN A 531 52.05 5.74 -31.29
C GLN A 531 52.24 5.14 -29.89
N LEU A 532 51.83 5.81 -28.81
CA LEU A 532 51.86 5.24 -27.45
C LEU A 532 50.93 4.04 -27.31
N LEU A 533 49.75 4.09 -27.94
CA LEU A 533 48.80 2.98 -27.95
C LEU A 533 49.34 1.80 -28.78
N GLU A 534 49.90 2.08 -29.95
CA GLU A 534 50.50 1.05 -30.79
C GLU A 534 51.65 0.34 -30.08
N LEU A 535 52.55 1.10 -29.45
CA LEU A 535 53.64 0.54 -28.67
C LEU A 535 53.12 -0.30 -27.50
N HIS A 536 52.02 0.11 -26.85
CA HIS A 536 51.45 -0.65 -25.73
C HIS A 536 50.98 -2.02 -26.22
N ASN A 537 50.24 -2.02 -27.32
CA ASN A 537 49.72 -3.23 -27.95
C ASN A 537 50.86 -4.15 -28.41
N HIS A 538 51.96 -3.60 -28.96
CA HIS A 538 53.13 -4.39 -29.35
C HIS A 538 53.97 -4.90 -28.17
N SER A 539 54.01 -4.17 -27.05
CA SER A 539 54.72 -4.57 -25.83
C SER A 539 54.07 -5.76 -25.11
N GLY A 540 52.75 -5.94 -25.27
CA GLY A 540 52.00 -7.07 -24.70
C GLY A 540 52.21 -8.41 -25.43
N VAL A 541 52.60 -8.40 -26.71
CA VAL A 541 52.72 -9.61 -27.54
C VAL A 541 54.05 -10.38 -27.29
N LYS A 542 55.03 -9.77 -26.62
CA LYS A 542 56.33 -10.41 -26.31
C LYS A 542 56.38 -11.22 -25.00
N GLN A 543 55.26 -11.40 -24.30
CA GLN A 543 55.15 -12.30 -23.14
C GLN A 543 54.10 -13.38 -23.39
N HIS A 544 54.41 -14.30 -24.30
CA HIS A 544 53.82 -15.64 -24.33
C HIS A 544 54.92 -16.68 -24.49
#